data_AF-A0A1I3EX84-F1
#
_entry.id   AF-A0A1I3EX84-F1
#
_cell.length_a   1.000
_cell.length_b   1.000
_cell.length_c   1.000
_cell.angle_alpha   90.00
_cell.angle_beta   90.00
_cell.angle_gamma   90.00
#
_symmetry.space_group_name_H-M   'P 1'
#
loop_
_entity.id
_entity.type
_entity.pdbx_description
1 polymer ?
#
loop_
_entity_poly.entity_id
_entity_poly.type
_entity_poly.pdbx_seq_one_letter_code
_entity_poly.pdbx_strand_id
1 'polypeptide(L)'
;MSDTRIIFRQILPNCVALIVVASSVLVATAIIIEASLFFLGLGDPNATSWGTMIGAARPSLRTAWYMTLVPSAAVIATVLALNLIGDALNDALNPTRKER
;
A
#
# COMPACT_ATOMS: atom_id res chain seq x y z
N MET A 1 -6.05 -19.40 -34.06
CA MET A 1 -6.37 -18.14 -33.35
C MET A 1 -5.06 -17.60 -32.80
N SER A 2 -4.77 -16.30 -32.95
CA SER A 2 -3.50 -15.72 -32.43
C SER A 2 -3.45 -15.79 -30.90
N ASP A 3 -2.31 -16.23 -30.35
CA ASP A 3 -2.06 -16.39 -28.91
C ASP A 3 -2.31 -15.09 -28.13
N THR A 4 -1.98 -13.94 -28.73
CA THR A 4 -2.23 -12.61 -28.15
C THR A 4 -3.72 -12.38 -27.88
N ARG A 5 -4.61 -12.87 -28.74
CA ARG A 5 -6.07 -12.72 -28.54
C ARG A 5 -6.58 -13.60 -27.40
N ILE A 6 -5.98 -14.77 -27.16
CA ILE A 6 -6.34 -15.66 -26.05
C ILE A 6 -5.89 -15.04 -24.73
N ILE A 7 -4.67 -14.52 -24.68
CA ILE A 7 -4.11 -13.85 -23.50
C ILE A 7 -5.01 -12.68 -23.07
N PHE A 8 -5.27 -11.72 -23.96
CA PHE A 8 -6.02 -10.51 -23.59
C PHE A 8 -7.53 -10.74 -23.38
N ARG A 9 -8.13 -11.76 -24.01
CA ARG A 9 -9.59 -11.96 -23.99
C ARG A 9 -10.06 -13.03 -23.02
N GLN A 10 -9.22 -14.01 -22.69
CA GLN A 10 -9.59 -15.11 -21.79
C GLN A 10 -8.77 -15.12 -20.50
N ILE A 11 -7.45 -14.96 -20.59
CA ILE A 11 -6.57 -15.08 -19.42
C ILE A 11 -6.55 -13.79 -18.60
N LEU A 12 -6.33 -12.65 -19.27
CA LEU A 12 -6.22 -11.34 -18.62
C LEU A 12 -7.44 -10.99 -17.76
N PRO A 13 -8.70 -11.01 -18.25
CA PRO A 13 -9.86 -10.68 -17.41
C PRO A 13 -10.08 -11.67 -16.25
N ASN A 14 -9.61 -12.92 -16.36
CA ASN A 14 -9.71 -13.90 -15.27
C ASN A 14 -8.66 -13.64 -14.17
N CYS A 15 -7.44 -13.24 -14.56
CA CYS A 15 -6.34 -12.96 -13.63
C CYS A 15 -6.31 -11.53 -13.09
N VAL A 16 -6.98 -10.57 -13.74
CA VAL A 16 -6.99 -9.15 -13.32
C VAL A 16 -7.47 -8.99 -11.88
N ALA A 17 -8.49 -9.76 -11.45
CA ALA A 17 -8.94 -9.75 -10.06
C ALA A 17 -7.80 -10.08 -9.08
N LEU A 18 -7.10 -11.18 -9.33
CA LEU A 18 -5.96 -11.59 -8.51
C LEU A 18 -4.81 -10.58 -8.57
N ILE A 19 -4.49 -10.07 -9.77
CA ILE A 19 -3.40 -9.09 -9.97
C ILE A 19 -3.67 -7.82 -9.18
N VAL A 20 -4.90 -7.33 -9.17
CA VAL A 20 -5.23 -6.08 -8.47
C VAL A 20 -5.20 -6.25 -6.95
N VAL A 21 -5.66 -7.38 -6.44
CA VAL A 21 -5.56 -7.69 -5.01
C VAL A 21 -4.10 -7.80 -4.59
N ALA A 22 -3.31 -8.57 -5.35
CA ALA A 22 -1.88 -8.74 -5.09
C ALA A 22 -1.13 -7.41 -5.19
N SER A 23 -1.46 -6.56 -6.17
CA SER A 23 -0.81 -5.26 -6.33
C SER A 23 -1.14 -4.32 -5.17
N SER A 24 -2.36 -4.35 -4.61
CA SER A 24 -2.70 -3.55 -3.43
C SER A 24 -1.81 -3.90 -2.24
N VAL A 25 -1.64 -5.20 -1.96
CA VAL A 25 -0.76 -5.68 -0.87
C VAL A 25 0.71 -5.28 -1.13
N LEU A 26 1.16 -5.38 -2.38
CA LEU A 26 2.51 -4.97 -2.77
C LEU A 26 2.73 -3.47 -2.57
N VAL A 27 1.77 -2.62 -2.95
CA VAL A 27 1.85 -1.17 -2.75
C VAL A 27 1.87 -0.83 -1.26
N ALA A 28 1.01 -1.45 -0.45
CA ALA A 28 1.03 -1.28 1.01
C ALA A 28 2.39 -1.65 1.61
N THR A 29 2.96 -2.77 1.17
CA THR A 29 4.29 -3.23 1.60
C THR A 29 5.38 -2.26 1.16
N ALA A 30 5.32 -1.75 -0.06
CA ALA A 30 6.29 -0.79 -0.60
C ALA A 30 6.31 0.51 0.22
N ILE A 31 5.15 1.02 0.62
CA ILE A 31 5.03 2.22 1.48
C ILE A 31 5.74 1.99 2.84
N ILE A 32 5.54 0.82 3.45
CA ILE A 32 6.18 0.50 4.73
C ILE A 32 7.71 0.42 4.58
N ILE A 33 8.19 -0.21 3.51
CA ILE A 33 9.62 -0.31 3.22
C ILE A 33 10.22 1.08 2.97
N GLU A 34 9.58 1.90 2.15
CA GLU A 34 10.00 3.28 1.90
C GLU A 34 10.09 4.08 3.20
N ALA A 35 9.01 4.08 4.00
CA ALA A 35 8.98 4.78 5.29
C ALA A 35 10.08 4.27 6.25
N SER A 36 10.35 2.97 6.26
CA SER A 36 11.42 2.37 7.08
C SER A 36 12.80 2.83 6.61
N LEU A 37 13.02 2.88 5.30
CA LEU A 37 14.28 3.32 4.70
C LEU A 37 14.55 4.80 5.02
N PHE A 38 13.55 5.66 4.86
CA PHE A 38 13.64 7.07 5.22
C PHE A 38 13.76 7.29 6.74
N PHE A 39 13.12 6.47 7.57
CA PHE A 39 13.31 6.49 9.02
C PHE A 39 14.74 6.16 9.44
N LEU A 40 15.38 5.22 8.75
CA LEU A 40 16.78 4.87 8.95
C LEU A 40 17.75 5.91 8.34
N GLY A 41 17.25 6.92 7.62
CA GLY A 41 18.08 7.91 6.93
C GLY A 41 18.74 7.37 5.66
N LEU A 42 18.23 6.26 5.11
CA LEU A 42 18.72 5.61 3.89
C LEU A 42 17.94 6.05 2.63
N GLY A 43 16.97 6.96 2.78
CA GLY A 43 16.25 7.60 1.67
C GLY A 43 16.96 8.85 1.14
N ASP A 44 16.34 9.53 0.18
CA ASP A 44 16.86 10.81 -0.34
C ASP A 44 16.82 11.89 0.76
N PRO A 45 17.97 12.50 1.14
CA PRO A 45 18.01 13.52 2.18
C PRO A 45 17.20 14.78 1.86
N ASN A 46 16.92 15.06 0.58
CA ASN A 46 16.16 16.24 0.15
C ASN A 46 14.65 15.98 0.09
N ALA A 47 14.23 14.71 0.10
CA ALA A 47 12.83 14.35 0.09
C ALA A 47 12.28 14.24 1.52
N THR A 48 11.15 14.91 1.78
CA THR A 48 10.43 14.74 3.05
C THR A 48 9.45 13.58 2.91
N SER A 49 9.66 12.53 3.70
CA SER A 49 8.77 11.37 3.79
C SER A 49 8.22 11.26 5.22
N TRP A 50 7.08 10.59 5.40
CA TRP A 50 6.56 10.30 6.75
C TRP A 50 7.58 9.54 7.60
N GLY A 51 8.43 8.71 7.00
CA GLY A 51 9.54 8.04 7.68
C GLY A 51 10.58 9.00 8.26
N THR A 52 10.99 10.03 7.51
CA THR A 52 11.94 11.04 8.02
C THR A 52 11.33 11.89 9.11
N MET A 53 10.03 12.22 9.00
CA MET A 53 9.31 12.97 10.04
C MET A 53 9.31 12.22 11.38
N ILE A 54 9.08 10.90 11.35
CA ILE A 54 9.14 10.03 12.53
C ILE A 54 10.57 10.01 13.10
N GLY A 55 11.59 9.87 12.25
CA GLY A 55 12.99 9.84 12.65
C GLY A 55 13.47 11.15 13.28
N ALA A 56 13.10 12.29 12.69
CA ALA A 56 13.47 13.63 13.15
C ALA A 56 12.78 14.03 14.47
N ALA A 57 11.63 13.43 14.77
CA ALA A 57 10.89 13.70 16.01
C ALA A 57 11.46 12.98 17.25
N ARG A 58 12.39 12.02 17.08
CA ARG A 58 13.06 11.28 18.17
C ARG A 58 13.62 12.15 19.31
N PRO A 59 14.46 13.17 19.04
CA PRO A 59 14.99 14.05 20.11
C PRO A 59 13.89 14.85 20.81
N SER A 60 12.78 15.12 20.11
CA SER A 60 11.66 15.92 20.61
C SER A 60 10.55 15.06 21.23
N LEU A 61 10.71 13.75 21.40
CA LEU A 61 9.65 12.87 21.90
C LEU A 61 9.09 13.28 23.27
N ARG A 62 9.94 13.80 24.17
CA ARG A 62 9.48 14.27 25.49
C ARG A 62 8.67 15.57 25.43
N THR A 63 8.83 16.36 24.38
CA THR A 63 8.27 17.73 24.30
C THR A 63 7.15 17.82 23.25
N ALA A 64 7.28 17.10 22.15
CA ALA A 64 6.43 17.15 20.97
C ALA A 64 6.11 15.72 20.46
N TRP A 65 5.60 14.85 21.35
CA TRP A 65 5.20 13.47 21.05
C TRP A 65 4.25 13.36 19.84
N TYR A 66 3.42 14.39 19.61
CA TYR A 66 2.49 14.45 18.48
C TYR A 66 3.21 14.47 17.11
N MET A 67 4.45 14.97 17.03
CA MET A 67 5.23 14.99 15.79
C MET A 67 5.60 13.58 15.31
N THR A 68 5.68 12.60 16.21
CA THR A 68 5.87 11.18 15.85
C THR A 68 4.54 10.49 15.63
N LEU A 69 3.54 10.80 16.46
CA LEU A 69 2.25 10.10 16.45
C LEU A 69 1.44 10.38 15.18
N VAL A 70 1.41 11.63 14.72
CA VAL A 70 0.66 12.03 13.52
C VAL A 70 1.13 11.32 12.25
N PRO A 71 2.42 11.35 11.86
CA PRO A 71 2.87 10.64 10.67
C PRO A 71 2.74 9.13 10.81
N SER A 72 2.94 8.57 12.02
CA SER A 72 2.73 7.14 12.27
C SER A 72 1.27 6.73 12.04
N ALA A 73 0.32 7.51 12.54
CA ALA A 73 -1.10 7.28 12.34
C ALA A 73 -1.50 7.43 10.87
N ALA A 74 -0.93 8.40 10.14
CA ALA A 74 -1.17 8.59 8.72
C ALA A 74 -0.72 7.40 7.86
N VAL A 75 0.46 6.82 8.16
CA VAL A 75 0.96 5.61 7.50
C VAL A 75 -0.02 4.44 7.72
N ILE A 76 -0.41 4.20 8.98
CA ILE A 76 -1.33 3.11 9.34
C ILE A 76 -2.68 3.30 8.62
N ALA A 77 -3.25 4.50 8.66
CA ALA A 77 -4.51 4.80 8.00
C ALA A 77 -4.44 4.59 6.49
N THR A 78 -3.34 4.99 5.85
CA THR A 78 -3.12 4.82 4.40
C THR A 78 -3.01 3.33 4.04
N VAL A 79 -2.22 2.56 4.79
CA VAL A 79 -2.08 1.12 4.59
C VAL A 79 -3.41 0.41 4.78
N LEU A 80 -4.17 0.75 5.82
CA LEU A 80 -5.51 0.18 6.05
C LEU A 80 -6.48 0.53 4.93
N ALA A 81 -6.51 1.79 4.48
CA ALA A 81 -7.36 2.21 3.39
C ALA A 81 -7.04 1.45 2.09
N LEU A 82 -5.76 1.28 1.76
CA LEU A 82 -5.34 0.50 0.59
C LEU A 82 -5.72 -0.98 0.71
N ASN A 83 -5.52 -1.60 1.87
CA ASN A 83 -5.94 -2.97 2.10
C ASN A 83 -7.47 -3.12 1.93
N LEU A 84 -8.26 -2.22 2.53
CA LEU A 84 -9.72 -2.21 2.38
C LEU A 84 -10.18 -2.02 0.93
N ILE A 85 -9.50 -1.15 0.17
CA ILE A 85 -9.77 -0.99 -1.26
C ILE A 85 -9.44 -2.28 -2.01
N GLY A 86 -8.32 -2.93 -1.67
CA GLY A 86 -7.93 -4.22 -2.22
C GLY A 86 -8.98 -5.30 -1.96
N ASP A 87 -9.49 -5.37 -0.73
CA ASP A 87 -10.54 -6.30 -0.32
C ASP A 87 -11.89 -5.99 -0.98
N ALA A 88 -12.29 -4.72 -1.05
CA ALA A 88 -13.51 -4.30 -1.73
C ALA A 88 -13.46 -4.60 -3.23
N LEU A 89 -12.30 -4.42 -3.85
CA LEU A 89 -12.09 -4.73 -5.26
C LEU A 89 -12.02 -6.23 -5.50
N ASN A 90 -11.47 -7.00 -4.55
CA ASN A 90 -11.56 -8.46 -4.54
C ASN A 90 -13.03 -8.88 -4.53
N ASP A 91 -13.83 -8.38 -3.60
CA ASP A 91 -15.25 -8.73 -3.43
C ASP A 91 -16.07 -8.33 -4.67
N ALA A 92 -15.80 -7.16 -5.26
CA ALA A 92 -16.46 -6.73 -6.49
C ALA A 92 -16.09 -7.58 -7.73
N LEU A 93 -14.87 -8.12 -7.77
CA LEU A 93 -14.37 -8.93 -8.88
C LEU A 93 -14.58 -10.44 -8.67
N ASN A 94 -14.85 -10.89 -7.45
CA ASN A 94 -15.17 -12.28 -7.15
C ASN A 94 -16.67 -12.54 -7.41
N PRO A 95 -17.03 -13.34 -8.44
CA PRO A 95 -18.42 -13.59 -8.82
C PRO A 95 -19.19 -14.53 -7.87
N THR A 96 -18.57 -14.98 -6.77
CA THR A 96 -19.09 -16.06 -5.89
C THR A 96 -20.23 -15.63 -4.96
N ARG A 97 -20.77 -14.42 -5.10
CA ARG A 97 -21.99 -13.98 -4.37
C ARG A 97 -23.29 -14.16 -5.18
N LYS A 98 -23.27 -14.91 -6.28
CA LYS A 98 -24.48 -15.18 -7.09
C LYS A 98 -25.14 -16.55 -6.86
N GLU A 99 -24.61 -17.38 -5.97
CA GLU A 99 -25.18 -18.71 -5.69
C GLU A 99 -25.35 -18.94 -4.18
N ARG A 100 -26.28 -18.23 -3.55
CA ARG A 100 -27.17 -18.75 -2.48
C ARG A 100 -28.44 -17.94 -2.41
#